data_AF-A0A355EUD4-F1
#
_entry.id   AF-A0A355EUD4-F1
#
_cell.length_a   1.000
_cell.length_b   1.000
_cell.length_c   1.000
_cell.angle_alpha   90.00
_cell.angle_beta   90.00
_cell.angle_gamma   90.00
#
_symmetry.space_group_name_H-M   'P 1'
#
loop_
_entity.id
_entity.type
_entity.pdbx_description
1 polymer ?
#
loop_
_entity_poly.entity_id
_entity_poly.type
_entity_poly.pdbx_seq_one_letter_code
_entity_poly.pdbx_strand_id
1 'polypeptide(L)'
;MPAPSASSGRCLWFLTRFPSWWIGFAEGLPLGGGVRMLDSVDQIELSRRQRPREGRSGEVAAALRALAFAASEEDAEVAYHRVLFAVGNNHGGSYFPIVLDAIPFLGEVLGGGTRFGRARALDVLIDLISSFEPDPEILVQEGLRPDELPGMLHASVDRLRPILQVLATDSAVPELQRLARELIDSLDED
;
A
#
# COMPACT_ATOMS: atom_id res chain seq x y z
N MET A 1 14.81 -26.72 50.32
CA MET A 1 15.71 -26.28 49.23
C MET A 1 16.35 -27.52 48.61
N PRO A 2 16.59 -27.60 47.28
CA PRO A 2 16.47 -26.55 46.26
C PRO A 2 15.55 -26.89 45.06
N ALA A 3 15.04 -25.83 44.41
CA ALA A 3 14.74 -25.73 42.97
C ALA A 3 15.95 -25.03 42.30
N PRO A 4 15.99 -24.66 40.99
CA PRO A 4 15.16 -25.01 39.82
C PRO A 4 16.02 -25.42 38.58
N SER A 5 15.39 -25.72 37.43
CA SER A 5 16.07 -25.61 36.12
C SER A 5 15.08 -25.15 35.06
N ALA A 6 15.31 -23.93 34.58
CA ALA A 6 14.68 -23.34 33.40
C ALA A 6 15.41 -23.79 32.13
N SER A 7 14.70 -24.06 31.04
CA SER A 7 15.28 -23.99 29.70
C SER A 7 14.46 -23.03 28.84
N SER A 8 15.10 -21.91 28.56
CA SER A 8 14.70 -20.84 27.67
C SER A 8 15.12 -21.20 26.24
N GLY A 9 14.15 -21.50 25.37
CA GLY A 9 14.37 -21.62 23.93
C GLY A 9 14.09 -20.28 23.24
N ARG A 10 15.09 -19.40 23.18
CA ARG A 10 15.07 -18.22 22.31
C ARG A 10 15.51 -18.64 20.90
N CYS A 11 14.59 -18.68 19.95
CA CYS A 11 14.95 -18.63 18.53
C CYS A 11 15.09 -17.16 18.12
N LEU A 12 16.34 -16.70 18.11
CA LEU A 12 16.78 -15.63 17.21
C LEU A 12 16.74 -16.15 15.76
N TRP A 13 16.89 -15.22 14.81
CA TRP A 13 16.97 -15.38 13.34
C TRP A 13 15.66 -15.09 12.60
N PHE A 14 15.44 -13.81 12.25
CA PHE A 14 15.45 -13.36 10.85
C PHE A 14 15.61 -11.84 10.82
N LEU A 15 16.87 -11.40 10.68
CA LEU A 15 17.19 -10.07 10.18
C LEU A 15 16.94 -10.11 8.66
N THR A 16 15.78 -9.64 8.22
CA THR A 16 15.58 -9.35 6.80
C THR A 16 16.23 -8.01 6.47
N ARG A 17 17.26 -8.11 5.63
CA ARG A 17 17.93 -7.03 4.91
C ARG A 17 16.94 -5.98 4.40
N PHE A 18 17.19 -4.74 4.78
CA PHE A 18 16.70 -3.55 4.07
C PHE A 18 17.23 -3.55 2.62
N PRO A 19 16.41 -3.22 1.60
CA PRO A 19 16.94 -2.74 0.32
C PRO A 19 17.56 -1.35 0.52
N SER A 20 18.81 -1.20 0.10
CA SER A 20 19.71 -0.09 0.41
C SER A 20 19.45 1.20 -0.39
N TRP A 21 18.22 1.47 -0.83
CA TRP A 21 17.90 2.63 -1.69
C TRP A 21 17.12 3.74 -0.99
N TRP A 22 16.98 3.66 0.34
CA TRP A 22 16.14 4.56 1.15
C TRP A 22 16.90 5.69 1.87
N ILE A 23 18.15 5.98 1.49
CA ILE A 23 18.90 7.14 2.01
C ILE A 23 18.99 8.20 0.92
N GLY A 24 18.11 9.19 0.99
CA GLY A 24 18.20 10.39 0.16
C GLY A 24 16.86 11.08 -0.08
N PHE A 25 16.24 11.64 0.96
CA PHE A 25 15.12 12.58 0.78
C PHE A 25 15.26 13.78 1.72
N ALA A 26 16.32 14.55 1.49
CA ALA A 26 16.45 15.93 1.94
C ALA A 26 17.52 16.60 1.06
N GLU A 27 17.10 17.12 -0.10
CA GLU A 27 17.66 18.31 -0.78
C GLU A 27 17.25 18.34 -2.26
N GLY A 28 16.55 19.42 -2.67
CA GLY A 28 16.51 19.93 -4.04
C GLY A 28 15.82 19.08 -5.11
N LEU A 29 14.53 19.36 -5.38
CA LEU A 29 13.81 18.83 -6.54
C LEU A 29 14.25 19.52 -7.84
N PRO A 30 14.76 18.80 -8.86
CA PRO A 30 14.63 19.22 -10.25
C PRO A 30 13.33 18.64 -10.82
N LEU A 31 12.54 19.51 -11.46
CA LEU A 31 11.38 19.14 -12.28
C LEU A 31 11.87 18.36 -13.52
N GLY A 32 12.06 17.05 -13.39
CA GLY A 32 12.54 16.18 -14.49
C GLY A 32 12.51 14.68 -14.21
N GLY A 33 11.68 14.21 -13.28
CA GLY A 33 11.75 12.85 -12.70
C GLY A 33 10.71 11.83 -13.18
N GLY A 34 10.10 12.00 -14.36
CA GLY A 34 8.99 11.13 -14.80
C GLY A 34 9.33 9.66 -15.05
N VAL A 35 10.63 9.31 -15.15
CA VAL A 35 11.05 7.98 -15.60
C VAL A 35 11.39 7.02 -14.45
N ARG A 36 11.62 7.49 -13.22
CA ARG A 36 12.10 6.61 -12.12
C ARG A 36 11.06 6.21 -11.07
N MET A 37 9.84 6.73 -11.17
CA MET A 37 8.86 6.58 -10.09
C MET A 37 8.43 5.13 -9.87
N LEU A 38 8.37 4.29 -10.92
CA LEU A 38 7.84 2.92 -10.84
C LEU A 38 8.81 1.89 -11.47
N ASP A 39 10.12 2.13 -11.39
CA ASP A 39 11.16 1.30 -12.04
C ASP A 39 11.11 -0.18 -11.64
N SER A 40 10.63 -0.44 -10.42
CA SER A 40 10.53 -1.79 -9.85
C SER A 40 9.10 -2.31 -9.71
N VAL A 41 8.08 -1.64 -10.27
CA VAL A 41 6.68 -2.06 -10.07
C VAL A 41 6.41 -3.46 -10.60
N ASP A 42 7.11 -3.90 -11.65
CA ASP A 42 6.99 -5.28 -12.14
C ASP A 42 7.51 -6.34 -11.15
N GLN A 43 8.27 -5.96 -10.11
CA GLN A 43 8.70 -6.91 -9.08
C GLN A 43 7.51 -7.45 -8.26
N ILE A 44 6.39 -6.73 -8.21
CA ILE A 44 5.15 -7.23 -7.60
C ILE A 44 4.67 -8.52 -8.29
N GLU A 45 5.01 -8.68 -9.57
CA GLU A 45 4.63 -9.84 -10.36
C GLU A 45 5.39 -11.10 -9.95
N LEU A 46 6.56 -10.92 -9.32
CA LEU A 46 7.36 -11.99 -8.74
C LEU A 46 6.91 -12.35 -7.33
N SER A 47 5.96 -11.60 -6.76
CA SER A 47 5.42 -11.91 -5.45
C SER A 47 4.75 -13.27 -5.44
N ARG A 48 5.01 -14.00 -4.35
CA ARG A 48 4.34 -15.28 -4.05
C ARG A 48 3.02 -15.09 -3.32
N ARG A 49 2.65 -13.86 -2.98
CA ARG A 49 1.40 -13.56 -2.29
C ARG A 49 0.22 -13.88 -3.18
N GLN A 50 -0.84 -14.37 -2.56
CA GLN A 50 -2.07 -14.70 -3.24
C GLN A 50 -2.71 -13.47 -3.89
N ARG A 51 -3.27 -13.69 -5.09
CA ARG A 51 -3.98 -12.73 -5.92
C ARG A 51 -5.43 -13.19 -6.14
N PRO A 52 -6.33 -12.30 -6.58
CA PRO A 52 -7.62 -12.71 -7.12
C PRO A 52 -7.45 -13.80 -8.19
N ARG A 53 -8.31 -14.82 -8.18
CA ARG A 53 -8.18 -15.98 -9.08
C ARG A 53 -8.30 -15.59 -10.56
N GLU A 54 -9.12 -14.58 -10.85
CA GLU A 54 -9.32 -14.02 -12.18
C GLU A 54 -8.20 -13.04 -12.58
N GLY A 55 -7.35 -12.63 -11.64
CA GLY A 55 -6.29 -11.66 -11.84
C GLY A 55 -5.17 -12.19 -12.74
N ARG A 56 -4.78 -11.39 -13.74
CA ARG A 56 -3.71 -11.75 -14.68
C ARG A 56 -2.34 -11.36 -14.12
N SER A 57 -1.30 -12.07 -14.55
CA SER A 57 0.07 -11.58 -14.34
C SER A 57 0.24 -10.23 -15.05
N GLY A 58 0.86 -9.29 -14.35
CA GLY A 58 1.10 -7.91 -14.79
C GLY A 58 0.01 -6.93 -14.39
N GLU A 59 -1.12 -7.41 -13.86
CA GLU A 59 -2.31 -6.57 -13.68
C GLU A 59 -2.13 -5.53 -12.57
N VAL A 60 -1.51 -5.90 -11.45
CA VAL A 60 -1.25 -4.96 -10.35
C VAL A 60 -0.27 -3.88 -10.82
N ALA A 61 0.81 -4.30 -11.48
CA ALA A 61 1.80 -3.36 -12.02
C ALA A 61 1.20 -2.42 -13.08
N ALA A 62 0.36 -2.95 -13.97
CA ALA A 62 -0.32 -2.14 -14.98
C ALA A 62 -1.32 -1.15 -14.37
N ALA A 63 -2.08 -1.57 -13.35
CA ALA A 63 -3.05 -0.71 -12.67
C ALA A 63 -2.35 0.43 -11.91
N LEU A 64 -1.25 0.14 -11.19
CA LEU A 64 -0.46 1.16 -10.49
C LEU A 64 0.16 2.18 -11.44
N ARG A 65 0.64 1.73 -12.62
CA ARG A 65 1.12 2.66 -13.67
C ARG A 65 0.00 3.52 -14.24
N ALA A 66 -1.16 2.92 -14.51
CA ALA A 66 -2.30 3.69 -15.00
C ALA A 66 -2.71 4.79 -14.00
N LEU A 67 -2.68 4.46 -12.71
CA LEU A 67 -3.00 5.39 -11.62
C LEU A 67 -1.95 6.51 -11.53
N ALA A 68 -0.67 6.15 -11.54
CA ALA A 68 0.47 7.08 -11.52
C ALA A 68 0.41 8.17 -12.60
N PHE A 69 0.03 7.77 -13.81
CA PHE A 69 0.10 8.60 -15.01
C PHE A 69 -1.27 9.05 -15.52
N ALA A 70 -2.33 8.93 -14.71
CA ALA A 70 -3.66 9.35 -15.08
C ALA A 70 -3.68 10.84 -15.48
N ALA A 71 -4.05 11.11 -16.73
CA ALA A 71 -4.02 12.46 -17.31
C ALA A 71 -5.29 13.26 -17.03
N SER A 72 -6.36 12.57 -16.65
CA SER A 72 -7.67 13.13 -16.34
C SER A 72 -8.27 12.47 -15.09
N GLU A 73 -9.35 13.07 -14.59
CA GLU A 73 -10.15 12.50 -13.50
C GLU A 73 -10.79 11.17 -13.92
N GLU A 74 -11.29 11.06 -15.15
CA GLU A 74 -11.86 9.82 -15.70
C GLU A 74 -10.82 8.70 -15.79
N ASP A 75 -9.61 9.00 -16.28
CA ASP A 75 -8.53 8.02 -16.31
C ASP A 75 -8.15 7.53 -14.91
N ALA A 76 -8.14 8.46 -13.94
CA ALA A 76 -7.78 8.15 -12.56
C ALA A 76 -8.86 7.30 -11.90
N GLU A 77 -10.14 7.58 -12.15
CA GLU A 77 -11.27 6.77 -11.66
C GLU A 77 -11.23 5.34 -12.21
N VAL A 78 -10.95 5.20 -13.50
CA VAL A 78 -10.75 3.88 -14.12
C VAL A 78 -9.55 3.17 -13.48
N ALA A 79 -8.44 3.86 -13.28
CA ALA A 79 -7.25 3.28 -12.68
C ALA A 79 -7.46 2.88 -11.21
N TYR A 80 -8.20 3.69 -10.44
CA TYR A 80 -8.61 3.42 -9.06
C TYR A 80 -9.31 2.06 -8.95
N HIS A 81 -10.37 1.86 -9.73
CA HIS A 81 -11.09 0.58 -9.73
C HIS A 81 -10.19 -0.58 -10.18
N ARG A 82 -9.33 -0.36 -11.19
CA ARG A 82 -8.39 -1.39 -11.65
C ARG A 82 -7.40 -1.80 -10.56
N VAL A 83 -6.93 -0.87 -9.73
CA VAL A 83 -6.08 -1.22 -8.59
C VAL A 83 -6.84 -2.08 -7.60
N LEU A 84 -8.06 -1.69 -7.20
CA LEU A 84 -8.87 -2.46 -6.25
C LEU A 84 -9.23 -3.87 -6.77
N PHE A 85 -9.50 -4.01 -8.07
CA PHE A 85 -9.67 -5.34 -8.69
C PHE A 85 -8.38 -6.16 -8.75
N ALA A 86 -7.23 -5.51 -8.92
CA ALA A 86 -5.96 -6.23 -9.02
C ALA A 86 -5.49 -6.76 -7.66
N VAL A 87 -5.82 -6.06 -6.57
CA VAL A 87 -5.41 -6.44 -5.21
C VAL A 87 -6.53 -7.08 -4.39
N GLY A 88 -7.74 -7.19 -4.94
CA GLY A 88 -8.92 -7.59 -4.18
C GLY A 88 -10.14 -7.90 -5.03
N ASN A 89 -11.28 -8.00 -4.35
CA ASN A 89 -12.61 -8.04 -4.94
C ASN A 89 -13.30 -6.70 -4.65
N ASN A 90 -13.11 -5.74 -5.55
CA ASN A 90 -13.70 -4.40 -5.46
C ASN A 90 -15.23 -4.43 -5.27
N HIS A 91 -15.94 -5.40 -5.87
CA HIS A 91 -17.38 -5.53 -5.68
C HIS A 91 -17.78 -6.13 -4.34
N GLY A 92 -16.93 -6.99 -3.77
CA GLY A 92 -17.17 -7.63 -2.48
C GLY A 92 -16.68 -6.82 -1.28
N GLY A 93 -15.95 -5.72 -1.51
CA GLY A 93 -15.28 -4.98 -0.45
C GLY A 93 -14.22 -5.83 0.26
N SER A 94 -13.49 -6.67 -0.47
CA SER A 94 -12.44 -7.51 0.11
C SER A 94 -11.07 -7.34 -0.57
N TYR A 95 -10.00 -7.57 0.19
CA TYR A 95 -8.62 -7.54 -0.32
C TYR A 95 -7.84 -8.82 -0.06
N PHE A 96 -6.80 -9.02 -0.87
CA PHE A 96 -5.95 -10.20 -0.89
C PHE A 96 -4.53 -9.82 -0.44
N PRO A 97 -3.66 -10.77 -0.04
CA PRO A 97 -2.38 -10.45 0.58
C PRO A 97 -1.43 -9.68 -0.34
N ILE A 98 -1.58 -9.80 -1.66
CA ILE A 98 -0.82 -9.03 -2.66
C ILE A 98 -0.92 -7.51 -2.46
N VAL A 99 -1.99 -7.02 -1.80
CA VAL A 99 -2.15 -5.61 -1.45
C VAL A 99 -0.93 -5.06 -0.69
N LEU A 100 -0.32 -5.87 0.17
CA LEU A 100 0.84 -5.48 0.98
C LEU A 100 2.06 -5.12 0.12
N ASP A 101 2.18 -5.75 -1.05
CA ASP A 101 3.28 -5.47 -1.98
C ASP A 101 2.96 -4.27 -2.88
N ALA A 102 1.69 -3.87 -2.99
CA ALA A 102 1.25 -2.69 -3.73
C ALA A 102 1.42 -1.38 -2.93
N ILE A 103 1.35 -1.44 -1.58
CA ILE A 103 1.43 -0.25 -0.71
C ILE A 103 2.67 0.63 -0.98
N PRO A 104 3.90 0.09 -1.12
CA PRO A 104 5.06 0.94 -1.39
C PRO A 104 4.93 1.74 -2.69
N PHE A 105 4.35 1.15 -3.73
CA PHE A 105 4.14 1.80 -5.02
C PHE A 105 3.01 2.83 -4.97
N LEU A 106 1.96 2.60 -4.17
CA LEU A 106 0.99 3.64 -3.86
C LEU A 106 1.67 4.83 -3.16
N GLY A 107 2.62 4.57 -2.26
CA GLY A 107 3.48 5.61 -1.68
C GLY A 107 4.27 6.41 -2.72
N GLU A 108 4.83 5.74 -3.74
CA GLU A 108 5.51 6.40 -4.86
C GLU A 108 4.54 7.28 -5.68
N VAL A 109 3.33 6.79 -5.94
CA VAL A 109 2.26 7.59 -6.59
C VAL A 109 1.91 8.82 -5.76
N LEU A 110 1.77 8.70 -4.43
CA LEU A 110 1.52 9.85 -3.55
C LEU A 110 2.66 10.88 -3.57
N GLY A 111 3.90 10.42 -3.73
CA GLY A 111 5.10 11.26 -3.77
C GLY A 111 5.33 11.98 -5.10
N GLY A 112 4.97 11.38 -6.23
CA GLY A 112 5.36 11.89 -7.56
C GLY A 112 4.33 11.77 -8.68
N GLY A 113 3.15 11.22 -8.42
CA GLY A 113 2.09 11.03 -9.42
C GLY A 113 1.40 12.34 -9.83
N THR A 114 0.51 12.24 -10.82
CA THR A 114 -0.34 13.38 -11.20
C THR A 114 -1.30 13.76 -10.07
N ARG A 115 -1.89 14.96 -10.12
CA ARG A 115 -2.89 15.39 -9.12
C ARG A 115 -4.02 14.37 -8.98
N PHE A 116 -4.56 13.88 -10.09
CA PHE A 116 -5.65 12.89 -10.11
C PHE A 116 -5.19 11.53 -9.60
N GLY A 117 -3.99 11.08 -10.01
CA GLY A 117 -3.41 9.83 -9.53
C GLY A 117 -3.17 9.82 -8.03
N ARG A 118 -2.68 10.93 -7.47
CA ARG A 118 -2.48 11.11 -6.02
C ARG A 118 -3.79 11.07 -5.25
N ALA A 119 -4.83 11.75 -5.73
CA ALA A 119 -6.14 11.75 -5.08
C ALA A 119 -6.70 10.33 -5.02
N ARG A 120 -6.77 9.66 -6.17
CA ARG A 120 -7.26 8.29 -6.27
C ARG A 120 -6.38 7.27 -5.54
N ALA A 121 -5.08 7.49 -5.40
CA ALA A 121 -4.22 6.65 -4.55
C ALA A 121 -4.57 6.79 -3.06
N LEU A 122 -4.96 7.97 -2.59
CA LEU A 122 -5.48 8.15 -1.22
C LEU A 122 -6.82 7.42 -1.06
N ASP A 123 -7.73 7.53 -2.04
CA ASP A 123 -9.01 6.81 -1.99
C ASP A 123 -8.81 5.29 -1.92
N VAL A 124 -7.90 4.72 -2.73
CA VAL A 124 -7.53 3.29 -2.62
C VAL A 124 -7.10 2.93 -1.19
N LEU A 125 -6.24 3.73 -0.57
CA LEU A 125 -5.75 3.45 0.78
C LEU A 125 -6.85 3.60 1.83
N ILE A 126 -7.73 4.58 1.70
CA ILE A 126 -8.87 4.80 2.59
C ILE A 126 -9.82 3.60 2.52
N ASP A 127 -10.20 3.15 1.33
CA ASP A 127 -11.10 2.01 1.18
C ASP A 127 -10.50 0.71 1.72
N LEU A 128 -9.21 0.48 1.46
CA LEU A 128 -8.50 -0.69 1.98
C LEU A 128 -8.43 -0.71 3.51
N ILE A 129 -8.33 0.46 4.17
CA ILE A 129 -8.23 0.56 5.63
C ILE A 129 -9.60 0.60 6.30
N SER A 130 -10.56 1.35 5.74
CA SER A 130 -11.78 1.75 6.44
C SER A 130 -13.03 1.02 5.97
N SER A 131 -13.01 0.48 4.74
CA SER A 131 -14.21 -0.05 4.08
C SER A 131 -14.11 -1.54 3.74
N PHE A 132 -12.90 -2.05 3.53
CA PHE A 132 -12.67 -3.40 3.03
C PHE A 132 -12.17 -4.34 4.13
N GLU A 133 -12.47 -5.62 3.98
CA GLU A 133 -12.01 -6.68 4.86
C GLU A 133 -11.12 -7.69 4.11
N PRO A 134 -10.25 -8.44 4.81
CA PRO A 134 -9.51 -9.52 4.17
C PRO A 134 -10.49 -10.58 3.64
N ASP A 135 -10.26 -11.08 2.42
CA ASP A 135 -11.13 -12.13 1.88
C ASP A 135 -11.07 -13.40 2.76
N PRO A 136 -12.21 -13.91 3.25
CA PRO A 136 -12.23 -15.00 4.23
C PRO A 136 -11.72 -16.32 3.64
N GLU A 137 -11.90 -16.57 2.34
CA GLU A 137 -11.40 -17.80 1.71
C GLU A 137 -9.86 -17.81 1.67
N ILE A 138 -9.26 -16.63 1.56
CA ILE A 138 -7.82 -16.41 1.48
C ILE A 138 -7.17 -16.56 2.85
N LEU A 139 -7.79 -16.02 3.90
CA LEU A 139 -7.29 -16.20 5.27
C LEU A 139 -7.15 -17.69 5.62
N VAL A 140 -8.15 -18.50 5.24
CA VAL A 140 -8.12 -19.96 5.43
C VAL A 140 -7.01 -20.61 4.61
N GLN A 141 -6.83 -20.20 3.36
CA GLN A 141 -5.83 -20.78 2.45
C GLN A 141 -4.39 -20.47 2.87
N GLU A 142 -4.13 -19.26 3.36
CA GLU A 142 -2.81 -18.83 3.85
C GLU A 142 -2.56 -19.24 5.31
N GLY A 143 -3.58 -19.78 6.00
CA GLY A 143 -3.48 -20.14 7.42
C GLY A 143 -3.28 -18.93 8.34
N LEU A 144 -3.76 -17.76 7.92
CA LEU A 144 -3.68 -16.50 8.67
C LEU A 144 -4.84 -16.38 9.65
N ARG A 145 -4.58 -15.77 10.80
CA ARG A 145 -5.64 -15.36 11.73
C ARG A 145 -6.38 -14.14 11.16
N PRO A 146 -7.67 -13.95 11.49
CA PRO A 146 -8.46 -12.83 10.97
C PRO A 146 -7.85 -11.45 11.22
N ASP A 147 -7.12 -11.27 12.32
CA ASP A 147 -6.47 -10.03 12.73
C ASP A 147 -5.10 -9.78 12.09
N GLU A 148 -4.47 -10.80 11.50
CA GLU A 148 -3.07 -10.69 11.05
C GLU A 148 -2.94 -9.86 9.77
N LEU A 149 -3.76 -10.13 8.75
CA LEU A 149 -3.66 -9.40 7.49
C LEU A 149 -4.08 -7.92 7.63
N PRO A 150 -5.18 -7.56 8.33
CA PRO A 150 -5.51 -6.17 8.63
C PRO A 150 -4.39 -5.44 9.37
N GLY A 151 -3.82 -6.05 10.42
CA GLY A 151 -2.71 -5.44 11.17
C GLY A 151 -1.46 -5.22 10.32
N MET A 152 -1.15 -6.15 9.39
CA MET A 152 -0.06 -5.98 8.44
C MET A 152 -0.32 -4.87 7.42
N LEU A 153 -1.57 -4.75 6.95
CA LEU A 153 -1.99 -3.69 6.03
C LEU A 153 -1.88 -2.33 6.72
N HIS A 154 -2.49 -2.19 7.90
CA HIS A 154 -2.42 -0.98 8.72
C HIS A 154 -0.98 -0.54 8.97
N ALA A 155 -0.13 -1.44 9.46
CA ALA A 155 1.29 -1.14 9.69
C ALA A 155 2.06 -0.81 8.40
N SER A 156 1.60 -1.28 7.23
CA SER A 156 2.23 -0.95 5.95
C SER A 156 1.81 0.44 5.46
N VAL A 157 0.54 0.80 5.61
CA VAL A 157 0.02 2.13 5.27
C VAL A 157 0.55 3.20 6.23
N ASP A 158 0.66 2.89 7.52
CA ASP A 158 1.23 3.80 8.53
C ASP A 158 2.69 4.20 8.22
N ARG A 159 3.46 3.35 7.53
CA ARG A 159 4.82 3.72 7.07
C ARG A 159 4.81 4.86 6.05
N LEU A 160 3.68 5.13 5.39
CA LEU A 160 3.50 6.26 4.48
C LEU A 160 3.19 7.56 5.23
N ARG A 161 3.03 7.54 6.56
CA ARG A 161 2.66 8.71 7.38
C ARG A 161 3.47 9.98 7.11
N PRO A 162 4.80 9.95 6.90
CA PRO A 162 5.54 11.16 6.54
C PRO A 162 5.03 11.84 5.27
N ILE A 163 4.68 11.07 4.23
CA ILE A 163 4.14 11.60 2.97
C ILE A 163 2.72 12.14 3.21
N LEU A 164 1.91 11.42 3.98
CA LEU A 164 0.55 11.83 4.33
C LEU A 164 0.53 13.14 5.11
N GLN A 165 1.46 13.35 6.05
CA GLN A 165 1.57 14.59 6.82
C GLN A 165 1.92 15.79 5.93
N VAL A 166 2.80 15.61 4.94
CA VAL A 166 3.09 16.65 3.94
C VAL A 166 1.82 17.00 3.16
N LEU A 167 1.09 16.00 2.68
CA LEU A 167 -0.18 16.21 1.96
C LEU A 167 -1.25 16.89 2.82
N ALA A 168 -1.40 16.48 4.08
CA ALA A 168 -2.37 17.03 5.03
C ALA A 168 -2.12 18.50 5.40
N THR A 169 -0.91 19.00 5.15
CA THR A 169 -0.52 20.40 5.39
C THR A 169 -0.45 21.23 4.11
N ASP A 170 -0.51 20.62 2.94
CA ASP A 170 -0.47 21.30 1.64
C ASP A 170 -1.84 21.94 1.28
N SER A 171 -1.98 23.23 1.57
CA SER A 171 -3.19 23.98 1.24
C SER A 171 -3.35 24.31 -0.25
N ALA A 172 -2.33 24.05 -1.10
CA ALA A 172 -2.42 24.33 -2.53
C ALA A 172 -3.38 23.37 -3.24
N VAL A 173 -3.62 22.19 -2.67
CA VAL A 173 -4.54 21.18 -3.22
C VAL A 173 -5.51 20.69 -2.13
N PRO A 174 -6.60 21.44 -1.85
CA PRO A 174 -7.50 21.17 -0.72
C PRO A 174 -8.08 19.75 -0.69
N GLU A 175 -8.30 19.15 -1.86
CA GLU A 175 -8.76 17.78 -1.99
C GLU A 175 -7.76 16.75 -1.43
N LEU A 176 -6.48 16.86 -1.80
CA LEU A 176 -5.43 15.96 -1.29
C LEU A 176 -5.22 16.17 0.20
N GLN A 177 -5.29 17.42 0.66
CA GLN A 177 -5.21 17.74 2.08
C GLN A 177 -6.35 17.07 2.87
N ARG A 178 -7.59 17.13 2.37
CA ARG A 178 -8.75 16.52 3.02
C ARG A 178 -8.59 15.00 3.11
N LEU A 179 -8.28 14.35 1.98
CA LEU A 179 -8.12 12.90 1.90
C LEU A 179 -6.95 12.39 2.76
N ALA A 180 -5.83 13.11 2.78
CA ALA A 180 -4.69 12.72 3.61
C ALA A 180 -4.99 12.82 5.12
N ARG A 181 -5.80 13.80 5.54
CA ARG A 181 -6.27 13.89 6.93
C ARG A 181 -7.22 12.77 7.28
N GLU A 182 -8.19 12.50 6.41
CA GLU A 182 -9.12 11.38 6.56
C GLU A 182 -8.37 10.05 6.74
N LEU A 183 -7.38 9.78 5.90
CA LEU A 183 -6.56 8.57 6.05
C LEU A 183 -5.74 8.55 7.34
N ILE A 184 -5.18 9.69 7.77
CA ILE A 184 -4.45 9.76 9.05
C ILE A 184 -5.39 9.49 10.23
N ASP A 185 -6.59 10.08 10.21
CA ASP A 185 -7.60 9.91 11.24
C ASP A 185 -8.01 8.42 11.31
N SER A 186 -8.28 7.77 10.18
CA SER A 186 -8.56 6.33 10.11
C SER A 186 -7.45 5.45 10.69
N LEU A 187 -6.18 5.86 10.56
CA LEU A 187 -5.03 5.11 11.10
C LEU A 187 -4.82 5.30 12.62
N ASP A 188 -5.47 6.31 13.21
CA ASP A 188 -5.32 6.64 14.63
C ASP A 188 -6.52 6.12 15.47
N GLU A 189 -7.54 5.53 14.83
CA GLU A 189 -8.75 4.99 15.48
C GLU A 189 -8.64 3.51 15.93
N ASP A 190 -7.57 2.80 15.56
CA ASP A 190 -7.27 1.39 15.95
C ASP A 190 -6.48 1.25 17.27
#